data_AF-A0A524CG75-F1
#
_entry.id   AF-A0A524CG75-F1
#
_cell.length_a   1.000
_cell.length_b   1.000
_cell.length_c   1.000
_cell.angle_alpha   90.00
_cell.angle_beta   90.00
_cell.angle_gamma   90.00
#
_symmetry.space_group_name_H-M   'P 1'
#
loop_
_entity.id
_entity.type
_entity.pdbx_description
1 polymer ?
#
loop_
_entity_poly.entity_id
_entity_poly.type
_entity_poly.pdbx_seq_one_letter_code
_entity_poly.pdbx_strand_id
1 'polypeptide(L)'
;MLLQIDLMQDTLVVLHYFSVILIFYLAYQIGRKIREDNLLSMNTGFTIYLITFGFYVAIADLTPLYPEMEVLLEPTIFPMLIIYLGGMITYIVLTEYEENKFNTSEEDNEEFGYPLTSIGLGGFIIFISLGLIGLYDPFISLLIVLIPFIIATNSILKKFKNLEIVKRRKPGRWFYVGLSFSGFSNMLVSFYFLIGEVIFIIRYFAVISGILLMVHGWRLLPSLSELDWMLKMKELLIIHNETSALLFKYKFTQASQEAEDIDSELAGSAMSGIDSILSEILASKGHIEEIEHSGNIVIFLHGIHSVCILIADGPSDEFRYRLEMFHLSFENQYKAQLSNFTGEITPFLATQALIQEYFTH
;
A
#
# COMPACT_ATOMS: atom_id res chain seq x y z
N MET A 1 7.09 21.44 -48.61
CA MET A 1 6.67 20.07 -48.28
C MET A 1 5.47 20.25 -47.35
N LEU A 2 4.25 20.07 -47.87
CA LEU A 2 3.03 20.20 -47.07
C LEU A 2 3.03 19.06 -46.05
N LEU A 3 2.78 19.36 -44.77
CA LEU A 3 2.52 18.35 -43.74
C LEU A 3 1.35 17.47 -44.22
N GLN A 4 1.66 16.28 -44.72
CA GLN A 4 0.63 15.25 -44.87
C GLN A 4 0.30 14.79 -43.46
N ILE A 5 -0.88 15.16 -42.99
CA ILE A 5 -1.40 14.73 -41.70
C ILE A 5 -1.76 13.26 -41.86
N ASP A 6 -0.95 12.38 -41.27
CA ASP A 6 -1.32 10.99 -41.06
C ASP A 6 -1.97 10.87 -39.68
N LEU A 7 -3.30 10.94 -39.66
CA LEU A 7 -4.09 10.90 -38.44
C LEU A 7 -3.81 9.64 -37.61
N MET A 8 -3.48 8.51 -38.26
CA MET A 8 -3.21 7.25 -37.58
C MET A 8 -1.88 7.32 -36.84
N GLN A 9 -0.81 7.70 -37.55
CA GLN A 9 0.51 7.87 -36.96
C GLN A 9 0.51 8.90 -35.83
N ASP A 10 -0.12 10.07 -36.06
CA ASP A 10 -0.26 11.12 -35.04
C ASP A 10 -0.98 10.61 -33.79
N THR A 11 -2.04 9.82 -33.96
CA THR A 11 -2.79 9.23 -32.84
C THR A 11 -1.91 8.24 -32.06
N LEU A 12 -1.16 7.38 -32.75
CA LEU A 12 -0.27 6.41 -32.12
C LEU A 12 0.85 7.10 -31.35
N VAL A 13 1.44 8.17 -31.89
CA VAL A 13 2.46 8.97 -31.22
C VAL A 13 1.92 9.62 -29.95
N VAL A 14 0.72 10.20 -30.00
CA VAL A 14 0.07 10.80 -28.82
C VAL A 14 -0.21 9.74 -27.75
N LEU A 15 -0.79 8.61 -28.12
CA LEU A 15 -1.08 7.51 -27.20
C LEU A 15 0.19 6.92 -26.56
N HIS A 16 1.26 6.80 -27.35
CA HIS A 16 2.58 6.36 -26.89
C HIS A 16 3.11 7.23 -25.77
N TYR A 17 3.30 8.52 -26.04
CA TYR A 17 3.84 9.45 -25.03
C TYR A 17 2.91 9.59 -23.82
N PHE A 18 1.60 9.56 -24.03
CA PHE A 18 0.64 9.56 -22.92
C PHE A 18 0.80 8.34 -22.02
N SER A 19 0.99 7.15 -22.61
CA SER A 19 1.23 5.92 -21.85
C SER A 19 2.53 5.99 -21.04
N VAL A 20 3.61 6.47 -21.64
CA VAL A 20 4.92 6.66 -20.98
C VAL A 20 4.82 7.64 -19.81
N ILE A 21 4.13 8.77 -20.00
CA ILE A 21 3.88 9.76 -18.93
C ILE A 21 3.11 9.12 -17.77
N LEU A 22 2.09 8.30 -18.06
CA LEU A 22 1.34 7.60 -17.01
C LEU A 22 2.17 6.56 -16.25
N ILE A 23 3.07 5.83 -16.92
CA ILE A 23 4.01 4.91 -16.25
C ILE A 23 4.89 5.68 -15.26
N PHE A 24 5.51 6.77 -15.71
CA PHE A 24 6.35 7.60 -14.83
C PHE A 24 5.54 8.29 -13.73
N TYR A 25 4.28 8.63 -13.99
CA TYR A 25 3.38 9.14 -12.96
C TYR A 25 3.10 8.09 -11.87
N LEU A 26 2.84 6.84 -12.26
CA LEU A 26 2.71 5.73 -11.31
C LEU A 26 4.03 5.55 -10.54
N ALA A 27 5.17 5.51 -11.22
CA ALA A 27 6.48 5.41 -10.57
C ALA A 27 6.70 6.54 -9.54
N TYR A 28 6.33 7.78 -9.88
CA TYR A 28 6.39 8.92 -8.95
C TYR A 28 5.46 8.75 -7.74
N GLN A 29 4.23 8.29 -7.95
CA GLN A 29 3.26 8.05 -6.86
C GLN A 29 3.77 6.99 -5.86
N ILE A 30 4.40 5.93 -6.36
CA ILE A 30 4.99 4.88 -5.54
C ILE A 30 6.26 5.39 -4.87
N GLY A 31 7.13 6.06 -5.62
CA GLY A 31 8.37 6.64 -5.12
C GLY A 31 8.16 7.67 -4.01
N ARG A 32 7.03 8.38 -4.00
CA ARG A 32 6.69 9.31 -2.92
C ARG A 32 6.53 8.60 -1.56
N LYS A 33 6.04 7.36 -1.55
CA LYS A 33 5.90 6.55 -0.33
C LYS A 33 7.25 6.10 0.25
N ILE A 34 8.33 6.08 -0.53
CA ILE A 34 9.68 5.71 -0.05
C ILE A 34 10.14 6.62 1.10
N ARG A 35 9.66 7.88 1.18
CA ARG A 35 10.00 8.80 2.27
C ARG A 35 9.48 8.35 3.63
N GLU A 36 8.42 7.56 3.64
CA GLU A 36 7.80 7.00 4.85
C GLU A 36 8.48 5.67 5.25
N ASP A 37 9.32 5.12 4.36
CA ASP A 37 9.93 3.80 4.48
C ASP A 37 11.47 3.86 4.51
N ASN A 38 12.09 2.68 4.56
CA ASN A 38 13.52 2.55 4.35
C ASN A 38 13.89 2.69 2.86
N LEU A 39 15.09 3.22 2.57
CA LEU A 39 15.61 3.28 1.19
C LEU A 39 15.71 1.88 0.54
N LEU A 40 16.04 0.86 1.31
CA LEU A 40 16.05 -0.54 0.88
C LEU A 40 14.72 -1.21 1.23
N SER A 41 13.66 -0.73 0.60
CA SER A 41 12.30 -1.27 0.73
C SER A 41 11.80 -1.80 -0.61
N MET A 42 10.75 -2.62 -0.52
CA MET A 42 10.01 -3.09 -1.66
C MET A 42 9.40 -1.97 -2.51
N ASN A 43 9.02 -0.83 -1.90
CA ASN A 43 8.56 0.36 -2.62
C ASN A 43 9.65 0.97 -3.52
N THR A 44 10.91 0.97 -3.05
CA THR A 44 12.06 1.36 -3.88
C THR A 44 12.23 0.40 -5.05
N GLY A 45 12.20 -0.91 -4.78
CA GLY A 45 12.31 -1.92 -5.84
C GLY A 45 11.23 -1.79 -6.90
N PHE A 46 9.98 -1.60 -6.48
CA PHE A 46 8.86 -1.47 -7.40
C PHE A 46 8.92 -0.16 -8.20
N THR A 47 9.39 0.92 -7.60
CA THR A 47 9.66 2.19 -8.29
C THR A 47 10.74 2.03 -9.35
N ILE A 48 11.86 1.36 -9.04
CA ILE A 48 12.93 1.07 -10.00
C ILE A 48 12.38 0.27 -11.18
N TYR A 49 11.61 -0.79 -10.89
CA TYR A 49 10.93 -1.57 -11.92
C TYR A 49 10.05 -0.71 -12.84
N LEU A 50 9.23 0.17 -12.29
CA LEU A 50 8.35 1.02 -13.12
C LEU A 50 9.13 2.03 -13.95
N ILE A 51 10.23 2.56 -13.43
CA ILE A 51 11.11 3.47 -14.18
C ILE A 51 11.74 2.72 -15.36
N THR A 52 12.31 1.53 -15.14
CA THR A 52 12.92 0.75 -16.21
C THR A 52 11.87 0.26 -17.21
N PHE A 53 10.66 -0.08 -16.76
CA PHE A 53 9.52 -0.39 -17.63
C PHE A 53 9.12 0.81 -18.49
N GLY A 54 9.03 2.01 -17.91
CA GLY A 54 8.73 3.24 -18.64
C GLY A 54 9.75 3.54 -19.74
N PHE A 55 11.05 3.38 -19.44
CA PHE A 55 12.10 3.52 -20.45
C PHE A 55 12.03 2.45 -21.54
N TYR A 56 11.77 1.19 -21.18
CA TYR A 56 11.60 0.12 -22.16
C TYR A 56 10.44 0.41 -23.11
N VAL A 57 9.25 0.74 -22.58
CA VAL A 57 8.09 1.13 -23.39
C VAL A 57 8.45 2.32 -24.28
N ALA A 58 9.06 3.37 -23.71
CA ALA A 58 9.43 4.58 -24.43
C ALA A 58 10.33 4.35 -25.64
N ILE A 59 11.19 3.31 -25.63
CA ILE A 59 12.11 2.98 -26.73
C ILE A 59 11.56 1.90 -27.65
N ALA A 60 11.03 0.80 -27.10
CA ALA A 60 10.63 -0.38 -27.87
C ALA A 60 9.56 -0.05 -28.93
N ASP A 61 8.70 0.92 -28.63
CA ASP A 61 7.61 1.30 -29.52
C ASP A 61 7.97 2.42 -30.50
N LEU A 62 9.14 3.04 -30.38
CA LEU A 62 9.56 4.05 -31.34
C LEU A 62 9.86 3.43 -32.71
N THR A 63 10.36 2.19 -32.76
CA THR A 63 10.66 1.49 -34.01
C THR A 63 9.43 1.38 -34.93
N PRO A 64 8.27 0.88 -34.48
CA PRO A 64 7.07 0.86 -35.33
C PRO A 64 6.47 2.25 -35.59
N LEU A 65 6.71 3.25 -34.74
CA LEU A 65 6.21 4.62 -34.94
C LEU A 65 7.03 5.43 -35.95
N TYR A 66 8.33 5.13 -36.05
CA TYR A 66 9.31 5.82 -36.89
C TYR A 66 10.15 4.79 -37.65
N PRO A 67 9.61 4.14 -38.70
CA PRO A 67 10.31 3.12 -39.48
C PRO A 67 11.65 3.63 -40.04
N GLU A 68 11.75 4.92 -40.35
CA GLU A 68 13.00 5.54 -40.82
C GLU A 68 14.13 5.53 -39.78
N MET A 69 13.80 5.36 -38.50
CA MET A 69 14.74 5.27 -37.38
C MET A 69 15.01 3.82 -36.95
N GLU A 70 14.43 2.82 -37.63
CA GLU A 70 14.54 1.40 -37.27
C GLU A 70 16.00 0.95 -37.10
N VAL A 71 16.87 1.28 -38.06
CA VAL A 71 18.30 0.92 -38.02
C VAL A 71 19.02 1.47 -36.78
N LEU A 72 18.57 2.62 -36.27
CA LEU A 72 19.14 3.24 -35.07
C LEU A 72 18.54 2.66 -33.78
N LEU A 73 17.24 2.40 -33.77
CA LEU A 73 16.48 2.03 -32.58
C LEU A 73 16.53 0.53 -32.28
N GLU A 74 16.48 -0.32 -33.29
CA GLU A 74 16.44 -1.78 -33.15
C GLU A 74 17.60 -2.32 -32.27
N PRO A 75 18.87 -1.89 -32.44
CA PRO A 75 19.97 -2.35 -31.58
C PRO A 75 19.82 -1.95 -30.10
N THR A 76 19.00 -0.94 -29.79
CA THR A 76 18.80 -0.44 -28.44
C THR A 76 17.69 -1.16 -27.67
N ILE A 77 16.79 -1.86 -28.37
CA ILE A 77 15.65 -2.56 -27.76
C ILE A 77 16.13 -3.66 -26.80
N PHE A 78 17.09 -4.48 -27.24
CA PHE A 78 17.57 -5.60 -26.42
C PHE A 78 18.30 -5.14 -25.14
N PRO A 79 19.23 -4.16 -25.18
CA PRO A 79 19.75 -3.53 -23.96
C PRO A 79 18.67 -2.95 -23.04
N MET A 80 17.65 -2.29 -23.59
CA MET A 80 16.55 -1.76 -22.78
C MET A 80 15.71 -2.89 -22.13
N LEU A 81 15.52 -4.00 -22.83
CA LEU A 81 14.85 -5.19 -22.28
C LEU A 81 15.65 -5.80 -21.10
N ILE A 82 16.98 -5.86 -21.21
CA ILE A 82 17.87 -6.29 -20.11
C ILE A 82 17.69 -5.36 -18.89
N ILE A 83 17.68 -4.04 -19.11
CA ILE A 83 17.51 -3.05 -18.03
C ILE A 83 16.12 -3.21 -17.37
N TYR A 84 15.07 -3.40 -18.17
CA TYR A 84 13.72 -3.66 -17.68
C TYR A 84 13.65 -4.90 -16.78
N LEU A 85 14.17 -6.05 -17.25
CA LEU A 85 14.20 -7.28 -16.48
C LEU A 85 15.08 -7.14 -15.23
N GLY A 86 16.20 -6.41 -15.31
CA GLY A 86 17.03 -6.07 -14.15
C GLY A 86 16.24 -5.28 -13.09
N GLY A 87 15.33 -4.40 -13.50
CA GLY A 87 14.38 -3.73 -12.60
C GLY A 87 13.43 -4.70 -11.90
N MET A 88 12.89 -5.70 -12.61
CA MET A 88 12.07 -6.76 -12.01
C MET A 88 12.87 -7.58 -10.98
N ILE A 89 14.11 -7.95 -11.29
CA ILE A 89 14.99 -8.68 -10.36
C ILE A 89 15.30 -7.82 -9.13
N THR A 90 15.61 -6.54 -9.32
CA THR A 90 15.86 -5.61 -8.21
C THR A 90 14.65 -5.54 -7.27
N TYR A 91 13.44 -5.51 -7.84
CA TYR A 91 12.21 -5.56 -7.07
C TYR A 91 12.03 -6.86 -6.28
N ILE A 92 12.28 -8.02 -6.89
CA ILE A 92 12.21 -9.32 -6.21
C ILE A 92 13.21 -9.37 -5.04
N VAL A 93 14.46 -8.96 -5.28
CA VAL A 93 15.53 -8.91 -4.26
C VAL A 93 15.12 -8.05 -3.08
N LEU A 94 14.63 -6.83 -3.32
CA LEU A 94 14.25 -5.91 -2.25
C LEU A 94 13.01 -6.38 -1.50
N THR A 95 12.10 -7.11 -2.16
CA THR A 95 10.91 -7.69 -1.53
C THR A 95 11.30 -8.80 -0.54
N GLU A 96 12.12 -9.77 -0.96
CA GLU A 96 12.59 -10.84 -0.07
C GLU A 96 13.51 -10.32 1.03
N TYR A 97 14.36 -9.33 0.73
CA TYR A 97 15.20 -8.67 1.73
C TYR A 97 14.37 -8.06 2.84
N GLU A 98 13.31 -7.33 2.48
CA GLU A 98 12.41 -6.72 3.45
C GLU A 98 11.65 -7.80 4.26
N GLU A 99 11.15 -8.86 3.61
CA GLU A 99 10.48 -9.97 4.31
C GLU A 99 11.38 -10.64 5.34
N ASN A 100 12.62 -10.98 4.98
CA ASN A 100 13.56 -11.59 5.93
C ASN A 100 13.94 -10.66 7.07
N LYS A 101 14.05 -9.35 6.80
CA LYS A 101 14.36 -8.35 7.82
C LYS A 101 13.24 -8.20 8.85
N PHE A 102 11.98 -8.35 8.44
CA PHE A 102 10.82 -8.24 9.35
C PHE A 102 10.41 -9.58 9.99
N ASN A 103 10.69 -10.72 9.36
CA ASN A 103 10.36 -12.05 9.90
C ASN A 103 11.40 -12.58 10.91
N THR A 104 12.56 -11.94 11.08
CA THR A 104 13.64 -12.40 11.97
C THR A 104 13.32 -12.31 13.47
N SER A 105 12.10 -11.92 13.86
CA SER A 105 11.66 -11.86 15.25
C SER A 105 11.07 -13.16 15.80
N GLU A 106 10.80 -14.18 14.98
CA GLU A 106 10.22 -15.46 15.45
C GLU A 106 11.00 -16.66 14.89
N GLU A 107 11.89 -17.21 15.74
CA GLU A 107 12.48 -18.57 15.86
C GLU A 107 12.74 -19.53 14.66
N ASP A 108 12.40 -19.22 13.41
CA ASP A 108 12.64 -20.14 12.30
C ASP A 108 14.01 -19.91 11.63
N ASN A 109 14.98 -20.74 12.04
CA ASN A 109 16.28 -20.91 11.39
C ASN A 109 16.14 -21.64 10.03
N GLU A 110 15.40 -21.09 9.06
CA GLU A 110 15.47 -21.62 7.69
C GLU A 110 16.76 -21.13 6.99
N GLU A 111 17.66 -22.06 6.67
CA GLU A 111 19.00 -21.81 6.11
C GLU A 111 19.00 -21.22 4.68
N PHE A 112 17.85 -20.91 4.08
CA PHE A 112 17.75 -20.42 2.69
C PHE A 112 16.76 -19.25 2.54
N GLY A 113 17.18 -18.05 2.91
CA GLY A 113 16.29 -16.87 2.96
C GLY A 113 15.83 -16.28 1.62
N TYR A 114 16.41 -16.64 0.46
CA TYR A 114 16.17 -15.89 -0.80
C TYR A 114 15.85 -16.77 -2.03
N PRO A 115 14.82 -17.64 -1.97
CA PRO A 115 14.49 -18.55 -3.06
C PRO A 115 14.05 -17.84 -4.35
N LEU A 116 13.21 -16.80 -4.28
CA LEU A 116 12.70 -16.10 -5.46
C LEU A 116 13.80 -15.31 -6.16
N THR A 117 14.69 -14.69 -5.39
CA THR A 117 15.88 -13.99 -5.89
C THR A 117 16.80 -14.94 -6.63
N SER A 118 17.03 -16.13 -6.07
CA SER A 118 17.89 -17.14 -6.69
C SER A 118 17.30 -17.62 -8.03
N ILE A 119 15.99 -17.90 -8.06
CA ILE A 119 15.27 -18.29 -9.29
C ILE A 119 15.29 -17.14 -10.31
N GLY A 120 14.99 -15.92 -9.88
CA GLY A 120 14.96 -14.74 -10.73
C GLY A 120 16.32 -14.43 -11.35
N LEU A 121 17.39 -14.42 -10.55
CA LEU A 121 18.76 -14.19 -11.02
C LEU A 121 19.22 -15.29 -11.99
N GLY A 122 18.96 -16.57 -11.66
CA GLY A 122 19.26 -17.68 -12.56
C GLY A 122 18.55 -17.53 -13.90
N GLY A 123 17.26 -17.20 -13.88
CA GLY A 123 16.47 -16.92 -15.10
C GLY A 123 17.00 -15.74 -15.90
N PHE A 124 17.39 -14.66 -15.23
CA PHE A 124 17.95 -13.46 -15.85
C PHE A 124 19.30 -13.74 -16.53
N ILE A 125 20.18 -14.52 -15.90
CA ILE A 125 21.47 -14.93 -16.49
C ILE A 125 21.25 -15.82 -17.72
N ILE A 126 20.32 -16.78 -17.63
CA ILE A 126 19.95 -17.64 -18.77
C ILE A 126 19.41 -16.79 -19.92
N PHE A 127 18.53 -15.83 -19.63
CA PHE A 127 17.97 -14.90 -20.61
C PHE A 127 19.07 -14.12 -21.35
N ILE A 128 19.99 -13.47 -20.61
CA ILE A 128 21.09 -12.71 -21.21
C ILE A 128 21.96 -13.62 -22.09
N SER A 129 22.31 -14.81 -21.59
CA SER A 129 23.17 -15.76 -22.29
C SER A 129 22.55 -16.24 -23.60
N LEU A 130 21.26 -16.58 -23.59
CA LEU A 130 20.53 -16.99 -24.79
C LEU A 130 20.37 -15.85 -25.80
N GLY A 131 20.11 -14.63 -25.32
CA GLY A 131 20.00 -13.45 -26.16
C GLY A 131 21.31 -13.10 -26.89
N LEU A 132 22.45 -13.22 -26.21
CA LEU A 132 23.77 -12.99 -26.82
C LEU A 132 24.13 -14.01 -27.91
N ILE A 133 23.60 -15.23 -27.84
CA ILE A 133 23.84 -16.30 -28.82
C ILE A 133 22.80 -16.24 -29.98
N GLY A 134 21.77 -15.38 -29.87
CA GLY A 134 20.67 -15.32 -30.83
C GLY A 134 19.68 -16.48 -30.72
N LEU A 135 19.75 -17.30 -29.66
CA LEU A 135 18.81 -18.38 -29.35
C LEU A 135 17.73 -17.90 -28.38
N TYR A 136 17.23 -16.69 -28.61
CA TYR A 136 16.28 -16.06 -27.73
C TYR A 136 14.89 -16.71 -27.86
N ASP A 137 14.41 -17.32 -26.76
CA ASP A 137 12.99 -17.61 -26.58
C ASP A 137 12.39 -16.60 -25.57
N PRO A 138 11.64 -15.59 -26.07
CA PRO A 138 10.97 -14.61 -25.23
C PRO A 138 10.05 -15.24 -24.21
N PHE A 139 9.38 -16.34 -24.54
CA PHE A 139 8.34 -16.91 -23.69
C PHE A 139 8.94 -17.64 -22.50
N ILE A 140 9.96 -18.48 -22.74
CA ILE A 140 10.59 -19.26 -21.66
C ILE A 140 11.27 -18.32 -20.66
N SER A 141 12.04 -17.37 -21.17
CA SER A 141 12.77 -16.41 -20.33
C SER A 141 11.84 -15.47 -19.56
N LEU A 142 10.76 -14.99 -20.20
CA LEU A 142 9.75 -14.17 -19.55
C LEU A 142 9.01 -14.95 -18.48
N LEU A 143 8.66 -16.22 -18.69
CA LEU A 143 7.99 -17.04 -17.66
C LEU A 143 8.84 -17.23 -16.41
N ILE A 144 10.16 -17.45 -16.56
CA ILE A 144 11.06 -17.66 -15.42
C ILE A 144 11.18 -16.40 -14.55
N VAL A 145 11.16 -15.20 -15.14
CA VAL A 145 11.24 -13.94 -14.38
C VAL A 145 9.86 -13.46 -13.91
N LEU A 146 8.83 -13.66 -14.72
CA LEU A 146 7.46 -13.20 -14.45
C LEU A 146 6.82 -13.93 -13.27
N ILE A 147 7.04 -15.24 -13.14
CA ILE A 147 6.44 -16.02 -12.03
C ILE A 147 6.96 -15.51 -10.67
N PRO A 148 8.28 -15.41 -10.40
CA PRO A 148 8.81 -14.81 -9.19
C PRO A 148 8.31 -13.38 -8.97
N PHE A 149 8.22 -12.57 -10.04
CA PHE A 149 7.70 -11.20 -9.95
C PHE A 149 6.23 -11.15 -9.48
N ILE A 150 5.36 -12.03 -10.00
CA ILE A 150 3.96 -12.14 -9.57
C ILE A 150 3.89 -12.62 -8.13
N ILE A 151 4.72 -13.60 -7.73
CA ILE A 151 4.78 -14.11 -6.36
C ILE A 151 5.20 -13.00 -5.39
N ALA A 152 6.27 -12.27 -5.70
CA ALA A 152 6.74 -11.13 -4.91
C ALA A 152 5.61 -10.09 -4.73
N THR A 153 4.98 -9.68 -5.84
CA THR A 153 3.82 -8.77 -5.85
C THR A 153 2.67 -9.27 -4.96
N ASN A 154 2.41 -10.57 -4.95
CA ASN A 154 1.38 -11.16 -4.11
C ASN A 154 1.72 -11.17 -2.63
N SER A 155 3.00 -11.38 -2.30
CA SER A 155 3.46 -11.34 -0.93
C SER A 155 3.18 -9.97 -0.29
N ILE A 156 3.42 -8.91 -1.05
CA ILE A 156 3.18 -7.52 -0.62
C ILE A 156 1.71 -7.25 -0.37
N LEU A 157 0.84 -7.59 -1.33
CA LEU A 157 -0.59 -7.39 -1.18
C LEU A 157 -1.19 -8.24 -0.05
N LYS A 158 -0.57 -9.39 0.27
CA LYS A 158 -0.94 -10.20 1.42
C LYS A 158 -0.61 -9.52 2.75
N LYS A 159 0.50 -8.78 2.87
CA LYS A 159 0.84 -8.03 4.11
C LYS A 159 -0.30 -7.09 4.51
N PHE A 160 -0.88 -6.40 3.53
CA PHE A 160 -2.01 -5.49 3.75
C PHE A 160 -3.37 -6.19 3.95
N LYS A 161 -3.48 -7.50 3.65
CA LYS A 161 -4.78 -8.20 3.66
C LYS A 161 -5.41 -8.28 5.05
N ASN A 162 -4.61 -8.16 6.11
CA ASN A 162 -5.10 -8.23 7.49
C ASN A 162 -5.82 -6.95 7.93
N LEU A 163 -5.45 -5.79 7.37
CA LEU A 163 -6.09 -4.50 7.65
C LEU A 163 -7.55 -4.51 7.17
N GLU A 164 -8.48 -4.11 8.03
CA GLU A 164 -9.90 -4.17 7.70
C GLU A 164 -10.30 -3.17 6.62
N ILE A 165 -9.63 -2.01 6.58
CA ILE A 165 -9.80 -1.00 5.52
C ILE A 165 -9.47 -1.58 4.15
N VAL A 166 -8.42 -2.40 4.08
CA VAL A 166 -7.97 -3.06 2.86
C VAL A 166 -8.98 -4.14 2.44
N LYS A 167 -9.52 -4.92 3.38
CA LYS A 167 -10.57 -5.92 3.11
C LYS A 167 -11.81 -5.29 2.46
N ARG A 168 -12.21 -4.10 2.91
CA ARG A 168 -13.37 -3.37 2.37
C ARG A 168 -13.10 -2.81 0.97
N ARG A 169 -11.95 -2.16 0.76
CA ARG A 169 -11.62 -1.48 -0.50
C ARG A 169 -11.11 -2.42 -1.61
N LYS A 170 -10.61 -3.62 -1.24
CA LYS A 170 -10.07 -4.64 -2.15
C LYS A 170 -9.04 -4.09 -3.18
N PRO A 171 -8.03 -3.32 -2.75
CA PRO A 171 -7.05 -2.69 -3.65
C PRO A 171 -6.33 -3.69 -4.56
N GLY A 172 -6.02 -4.89 -4.03
CA GLY A 172 -5.35 -5.94 -4.78
C GLY A 172 -6.09 -6.35 -6.05
N ARG A 173 -7.44 -6.36 -6.07
CA ARG A 173 -8.21 -6.69 -7.27
C ARG A 173 -7.94 -5.68 -8.39
N TRP A 174 -8.01 -4.40 -8.09
CA TRP A 174 -7.75 -3.33 -9.05
C TRP A 174 -6.31 -3.36 -9.56
N PHE A 175 -5.37 -3.55 -8.63
CA PHE A 175 -3.96 -3.64 -8.95
C PHE A 175 -3.65 -4.82 -9.88
N TYR A 176 -4.14 -6.03 -9.59
CA TYR A 176 -3.89 -7.21 -10.43
C TYR A 176 -4.57 -7.16 -11.79
N VAL A 177 -5.78 -6.61 -11.87
CA VAL A 177 -6.43 -6.39 -13.18
C VAL A 177 -5.61 -5.40 -13.99
N GLY A 178 -5.13 -4.33 -13.35
CA GLY A 178 -4.25 -3.35 -13.99
C GLY A 178 -2.94 -3.95 -14.48
N LEU A 179 -2.27 -4.73 -13.63
CA LEU A 179 -1.03 -5.44 -13.96
C LEU A 179 -1.24 -6.44 -15.10
N SER A 180 -2.36 -7.18 -15.09
CA SER A 180 -2.70 -8.15 -16.14
C SER A 180 -2.94 -7.46 -17.48
N PHE A 181 -3.67 -6.35 -17.51
CA PHE A 181 -3.87 -5.57 -18.75
C PHE A 181 -2.56 -4.97 -19.28
N SER A 182 -1.74 -4.40 -18.39
CA SER A 182 -0.44 -3.86 -18.80
C SER A 182 0.50 -4.96 -19.28
N GLY A 183 0.54 -6.12 -18.62
CA GLY A 183 1.36 -7.26 -19.04
C GLY A 183 0.89 -7.88 -20.36
N PHE A 184 -0.42 -8.10 -20.50
CA PHE A 184 -1.03 -8.61 -21.73
C PHE A 184 -0.77 -7.71 -22.93
N SER A 185 -0.70 -6.39 -22.73
CA SER A 185 -0.43 -5.43 -23.79
C SER A 185 0.89 -5.69 -24.53
N ASN A 186 1.91 -6.24 -23.86
CA ASN A 186 3.18 -6.58 -24.49
C ASN A 186 3.03 -7.75 -25.48
N MET A 187 2.13 -8.69 -25.20
CA MET A 187 1.83 -9.82 -26.10
C MET A 187 1.15 -9.35 -27.39
N LEU A 188 0.41 -8.23 -27.35
CA LEU A 188 -0.29 -7.70 -28.52
C LEU A 188 0.66 -7.28 -29.65
N VAL A 189 1.92 -6.95 -29.34
CA VAL A 189 2.94 -6.63 -30.36
C VAL A 189 3.15 -7.80 -31.33
N SER A 190 3.08 -9.05 -30.84
CA SER A 190 3.24 -10.24 -31.68
C SER A 190 2.13 -10.40 -32.73
N PHE A 191 0.98 -9.74 -32.56
CA PHE A 191 -0.14 -9.78 -33.51
C PHE A 191 -0.07 -8.68 -34.58
N TYR A 192 0.98 -7.86 -34.58
CA TYR A 192 1.17 -6.79 -35.57
C TYR A 192 1.12 -7.30 -37.01
N PHE A 193 1.79 -8.41 -37.31
CA PHE A 193 1.79 -8.97 -38.67
C PHE A 193 0.40 -9.46 -39.14
N LEU A 194 -0.52 -9.75 -38.21
CA LEU A 194 -1.86 -10.26 -38.54
C LEU A 194 -2.90 -9.13 -38.64
N ILE A 195 -2.82 -8.13 -37.76
CA ILE A 195 -3.86 -7.10 -37.56
C ILE A 195 -3.41 -5.72 -38.07
N GLY A 196 -2.11 -5.52 -38.28
CA GLY A 196 -1.52 -4.23 -38.67
C GLY A 196 -1.51 -3.23 -37.52
N GLU A 197 -1.46 -1.94 -37.86
CA GLU A 197 -1.28 -0.82 -36.92
C GLU A 197 -2.41 -0.69 -35.88
N VAL A 198 -3.62 -1.16 -36.18
CA VAL A 198 -4.77 -1.13 -35.26
C VAL A 198 -4.44 -1.85 -33.94
N ILE A 199 -3.56 -2.85 -33.96
CA ILE A 199 -3.15 -3.55 -32.74
C ILE A 199 -2.44 -2.63 -31.75
N PHE A 200 -1.69 -1.62 -32.23
CA PHE A 200 -0.99 -0.67 -31.38
C PHE A 200 -1.96 0.25 -30.65
N ILE A 201 -3.07 0.63 -31.28
CA ILE A 201 -4.15 1.38 -30.61
C ILE A 201 -4.68 0.56 -29.43
N ILE A 202 -5.07 -0.70 -29.68
CA ILE A 202 -5.60 -1.59 -28.64
C ILE A 202 -4.58 -1.78 -27.52
N ARG A 203 -3.30 -1.96 -27.88
CA ARG A 203 -2.20 -2.06 -26.95
C ARG A 203 -2.08 -0.82 -26.06
N TYR A 204 -2.04 0.39 -26.61
CA TYR A 204 -1.94 1.60 -25.80
C TYR A 204 -3.14 1.78 -24.88
N PHE A 205 -4.36 1.47 -25.34
CA PHE A 205 -5.54 1.47 -24.46
C PHE A 205 -5.42 0.47 -23.31
N ALA A 206 -4.87 -0.73 -23.57
CA ALA A 206 -4.62 -1.73 -22.54
C ALA A 206 -3.56 -1.27 -21.53
N VAL A 207 -2.46 -0.66 -21.99
CA VAL A 207 -1.43 -0.07 -21.11
C VAL A 207 -2.01 1.06 -20.26
N ILE A 208 -2.66 2.04 -20.88
CA ILE A 208 -3.25 3.21 -20.21
C ILE A 208 -4.28 2.76 -19.16
N SER A 209 -5.22 1.89 -19.56
CA SER A 209 -6.23 1.36 -18.64
C SER A 209 -5.59 0.55 -17.52
N GLY A 210 -4.60 -0.28 -17.85
CA GLY A 210 -3.84 -1.07 -16.89
C GLY A 210 -3.17 -0.20 -15.82
N ILE A 211 -2.47 0.85 -16.24
CA ILE A 211 -1.80 1.79 -15.34
C ILE A 211 -2.80 2.57 -14.49
N LEU A 212 -3.89 3.07 -15.05
CA LEU A 212 -4.90 3.79 -14.28
C LEU A 212 -5.52 2.91 -13.18
N LEU A 213 -5.77 1.63 -13.48
CA LEU A 213 -6.24 0.65 -12.49
C LEU A 213 -5.18 0.35 -11.43
N MET A 214 -3.90 0.25 -11.80
CA MET A 214 -2.79 0.12 -10.85
C MET A 214 -2.64 1.35 -9.95
N VAL A 215 -2.71 2.57 -10.51
CA VAL A 215 -2.70 3.83 -9.75
C VAL A 215 -3.87 3.87 -8.77
N HIS A 216 -5.06 3.48 -9.22
CA HIS A 216 -6.24 3.43 -8.36
C HIS A 216 -6.06 2.41 -7.24
N GLY A 217 -5.65 1.18 -7.56
CA GLY A 217 -5.38 0.13 -6.57
C GLY A 217 -4.30 0.54 -5.56
N TRP A 218 -3.24 1.20 -6.02
CA TRP A 218 -2.15 1.66 -5.17
C TRP A 218 -2.54 2.79 -4.22
N ARG A 219 -3.38 3.74 -4.67
CA ARG A 219 -3.92 4.81 -3.81
C ARG A 219 -4.83 4.30 -2.71
N LEU A 220 -5.48 3.16 -2.93
CA LEU A 220 -6.32 2.51 -1.94
C LEU A 220 -5.50 1.69 -0.93
N LEU A 221 -4.22 1.42 -1.20
CA LEU A 221 -3.32 0.81 -0.23
C LEU A 221 -2.87 1.87 0.78
N PRO A 222 -2.94 1.56 2.09
CA PRO A 222 -2.40 2.43 3.12
C PRO A 222 -0.87 2.57 3.02
N SER A 223 -0.27 3.38 3.88
CA SER A 223 1.19 3.41 4.04
C SER A 223 1.68 2.12 4.70
N LEU A 224 2.93 1.71 4.46
CA LEU A 224 3.51 0.54 5.14
C LEU A 224 3.57 0.73 6.66
N SER A 225 3.68 1.98 7.11
CA SER A 225 3.61 2.35 8.52
C SER A 225 2.28 1.99 9.20
N GLU A 226 1.21 1.71 8.44
CA GLU A 226 -0.03 1.17 9.00
C GLU A 226 0.03 -0.32 9.29
N LEU A 227 1.01 -1.08 8.78
CA LEU A 227 1.14 -2.50 9.11
C LEU A 227 1.50 -2.70 10.59
N ASP A 228 2.28 -1.78 11.15
CA ASP A 228 2.71 -1.80 12.56
C ASP A 228 1.72 -1.04 13.47
N TRP A 229 0.46 -0.88 13.05
CA TRP A 229 -0.54 -0.13 13.81
C TRP A 229 -0.68 -0.64 15.24
N MET A 230 -0.65 -1.96 15.47
CA MET A 230 -0.77 -2.54 16.81
C MET A 230 0.34 -2.06 17.76
N LEU A 231 1.56 -1.90 17.25
CA LEU A 231 2.72 -1.47 18.05
C LEU A 231 2.68 0.02 18.41
N LYS A 232 1.92 0.79 17.65
CA LYS A 232 1.76 2.24 17.83
C LYS A 232 0.66 2.60 18.83
N MET A 233 -0.24 1.68 19.18
CA MET A 233 -1.26 1.96 20.19
C MET A 233 -0.62 1.98 21.57
N LYS A 234 -0.94 3.00 22.37
CA LYS A 234 -0.42 3.17 23.72
C LYS A 234 -1.47 2.81 24.75
N GLU A 235 -2.61 3.50 24.70
CA GLU A 235 -3.62 3.42 25.74
C GLU A 235 -5.02 3.66 25.16
N LEU A 236 -6.00 2.95 25.70
CA LEU A 236 -7.43 3.15 25.45
C LEU A 236 -8.10 3.49 26.78
N LEU A 237 -8.83 4.59 26.80
CA LEU A 237 -9.63 5.05 27.93
C LEU A 237 -11.10 5.05 27.52
N ILE A 238 -11.97 4.69 28.46
CA ILE A 238 -13.43 4.77 28.27
C ILE A 238 -13.99 5.60 29.39
N ILE A 239 -14.67 6.68 29.03
CA ILE A 239 -15.19 7.68 29.97
C ILE A 239 -16.71 7.76 29.81
N HIS A 240 -17.43 7.83 30.92
CA HIS A 240 -18.87 8.06 30.89
C HIS A 240 -19.19 9.52 30.58
N ASN A 241 -20.10 9.77 29.62
CA ASN A 241 -20.38 11.12 29.11
C ASN A 241 -20.94 12.06 30.19
N GLU A 242 -21.86 11.57 31.03
CA GLU A 242 -22.58 12.46 31.95
C GLU A 242 -21.82 12.74 33.25
N THR A 243 -21.04 11.76 33.72
CA THR A 243 -20.34 11.85 35.01
C THR A 243 -18.84 12.10 34.86
N SER A 244 -18.32 12.04 33.63
CA SER A 244 -16.88 12.06 33.32
C SER A 244 -16.07 11.01 34.08
N ALA A 245 -16.71 9.94 34.57
CA ALA A 245 -16.05 8.88 35.30
C ALA A 245 -15.28 7.96 34.34
N LEU A 246 -14.04 7.60 34.71
CA LEU A 246 -13.25 6.60 33.98
C LEU A 246 -13.85 5.21 34.22
N LEU A 247 -14.48 4.65 33.19
CA LEU A 247 -15.11 3.33 33.24
C LEU A 247 -14.09 2.21 33.07
N PHE A 248 -13.13 2.40 32.19
CA PHE A 248 -12.12 1.40 31.86
C PHE A 248 -10.86 2.03 31.29
N LYS A 249 -9.71 1.40 31.55
CA LYS A 249 -8.39 1.78 31.02
C LYS A 249 -7.64 0.53 30.58
N TYR A 250 -7.05 0.58 29.39
CA TYR A 250 -6.25 -0.48 28.83
C TYR A 250 -4.95 0.07 28.26
N LYS A 251 -3.81 -0.51 28.67
CA LYS A 251 -2.50 -0.20 28.09
C LYS A 251 -2.11 -1.30 27.11
N PHE A 252 -1.86 -0.95 25.86
CA PHE A 252 -1.42 -1.88 24.82
C PHE A 252 0.07 -2.21 24.96
N THR A 253 0.89 -1.19 25.20
CA THR A 253 2.34 -1.36 25.34
C THR A 253 2.70 -1.69 26.79
N GLN A 254 3.21 -2.90 27.04
CA GLN A 254 3.73 -3.29 28.37
C GLN A 254 5.18 -2.82 28.59
N ALA A 255 5.88 -2.39 27.53
CA ALA A 255 7.34 -2.31 27.49
C ALA A 255 7.94 -1.06 28.15
N SER A 256 7.17 0.00 28.41
CA SER A 256 7.68 1.19 29.08
C SER A 256 7.20 1.22 30.54
N GLN A 257 7.72 0.29 31.35
CA GLN A 257 7.56 0.31 32.81
C GLN A 257 8.17 1.56 33.49
N GLU A 258 8.88 2.41 32.73
CA GLU A 258 9.52 3.64 33.21
C GLU A 258 8.80 4.93 32.79
N ALA A 259 7.75 4.86 31.96
CA ALA A 259 6.92 6.03 31.72
C ALA A 259 6.04 6.25 32.95
N GLU A 260 6.25 7.36 33.67
CA GLU A 260 5.43 7.80 34.81
C GLU A 260 3.96 7.50 34.52
N ASP A 261 3.33 6.68 35.37
CA ASP A 261 1.93 6.32 35.22
C ASP A 261 1.13 7.61 35.37
N ILE A 262 0.78 8.24 34.25
CA ILE A 262 -0.12 9.37 34.22
C ILE A 262 -1.39 8.87 34.91
N ASP A 263 -1.70 9.49 36.04
CA ASP A 263 -2.89 9.17 36.82
C ASP A 263 -4.09 9.32 35.89
N SER A 264 -4.69 8.18 35.52
CA SER A 264 -5.69 8.11 34.48
C SER A 264 -7.00 8.79 34.86
N GLU A 265 -7.27 8.92 36.16
CA GLU A 265 -8.41 9.70 36.64
C GLU A 265 -8.19 11.19 36.37
N LEU A 266 -6.95 11.67 36.57
CA LEU A 266 -6.53 13.03 36.19
C LEU A 266 -6.57 13.23 34.67
N ALA A 267 -6.14 12.24 33.89
CA ALA A 267 -6.20 12.32 32.42
C ALA A 267 -7.65 12.41 31.90
N GLY A 268 -8.56 11.57 32.40
CA GLY A 268 -9.95 11.59 31.96
C GLY A 268 -10.68 12.89 32.29
N SER A 269 -10.50 13.39 33.51
CA SER A 269 -11.07 14.68 33.94
C SER A 269 -10.46 15.86 33.19
N ALA A 270 -9.14 15.87 32.95
CA ALA A 270 -8.48 16.89 32.15
C ALA A 270 -8.98 16.90 30.69
N MET A 271 -9.15 15.74 30.06
CA MET A 271 -9.63 15.65 28.67
C MET A 271 -11.09 16.11 28.52
N SER A 272 -11.96 15.75 29.46
CA SER A 272 -13.35 16.25 29.50
C SER A 272 -13.40 17.78 29.70
N GLY A 273 -12.49 18.32 30.51
CA GLY A 273 -12.31 19.76 30.66
C GLY A 273 -11.85 20.44 29.37
N ILE A 274 -10.89 19.85 28.65
CA ILE A 274 -10.39 20.35 27.37
C ILE A 274 -11.51 20.37 26.31
N ASP A 275 -12.31 19.30 26.21
CA ASP A 275 -13.45 19.23 25.28
C ASP A 275 -14.51 20.30 25.57
N SER A 276 -14.82 20.50 26.85
CA SER A 276 -15.77 21.53 27.28
C SER A 276 -15.29 22.94 26.96
N ILE A 277 -14.01 23.24 27.25
CA ILE A 277 -13.39 24.53 26.96
C ILE A 277 -13.35 24.79 25.45
N LEU A 278 -12.95 23.80 24.65
CA LEU A 278 -12.87 23.95 23.20
C LEU A 278 -14.27 24.11 22.58
N SER A 279 -15.27 23.39 23.06
CA SER A 279 -16.67 23.56 22.65
C SER A 279 -17.19 24.96 22.94
N GLU A 280 -16.88 25.50 24.13
CA GLU A 280 -17.27 26.85 24.54
C GLU A 280 -16.57 27.92 23.68
N ILE A 281 -15.25 27.80 23.48
CA ILE A 281 -14.45 28.74 22.67
C ILE A 281 -14.91 28.75 21.21
N LEU A 282 -15.14 27.58 20.62
CA LEU A 282 -15.49 27.45 19.21
C LEU A 282 -16.98 27.74 18.94
N ALA A 283 -17.79 27.97 19.98
CA ALA A 283 -19.25 28.10 19.91
C ALA A 283 -19.89 26.98 19.08
N SER A 284 -19.27 25.80 19.12
CA SER A 284 -19.57 24.65 18.29
C SER A 284 -20.27 23.61 19.15
N LYS A 285 -21.30 22.98 18.59
CA LYS A 285 -21.94 21.80 19.22
C LYS A 285 -21.21 20.50 18.91
N GLY A 286 -20.13 20.57 18.13
CA GLY A 286 -19.29 19.42 17.82
C GLY A 286 -18.32 19.15 18.96
N HIS A 287 -17.98 17.87 19.12
CA HIS A 287 -16.95 17.43 20.05
C HIS A 287 -15.59 17.38 19.36
N ILE A 288 -14.52 17.36 20.15
CA ILE A 288 -13.18 17.05 19.64
C ILE A 288 -13.20 15.61 19.10
N GLU A 289 -12.76 15.42 17.85
CA GLU A 289 -12.54 14.09 17.28
C GLU A 289 -11.08 13.65 17.41
N GLU A 290 -10.13 14.59 17.35
CA GLU A 290 -8.72 14.27 17.25
C GLU A 290 -7.85 15.41 17.79
N ILE A 291 -6.80 15.05 18.55
CA ILE A 291 -5.74 15.96 18.97
C ILE A 291 -4.41 15.36 18.54
N GLU A 292 -3.66 16.10 17.72
CA GLU A 292 -2.29 15.74 17.34
C GLU A 292 -1.28 16.58 18.13
N HIS A 293 -0.32 15.92 18.79
CA HIS A 293 0.76 16.60 19.50
C HIS A 293 2.08 15.83 19.44
N SER A 294 3.10 16.45 18.85
CA SER A 294 4.48 15.94 18.81
C SER A 294 4.57 14.50 18.28
N GLY A 295 3.80 14.18 17.23
CA GLY A 295 3.75 12.84 16.64
C GLY A 295 2.87 11.84 17.38
N ASN A 296 2.26 12.21 18.51
CA ASN A 296 1.20 11.42 19.14
C ASN A 296 -0.16 11.90 18.63
N ILE A 297 -1.11 10.96 18.56
CA ILE A 297 -2.50 11.23 18.24
C ILE A 297 -3.37 10.77 19.42
N VAL A 298 -4.37 11.58 19.75
CA VAL A 298 -5.44 11.23 20.68
C VAL A 298 -6.74 11.28 19.89
N ILE A 299 -7.33 10.12 19.64
CA ILE A 299 -8.55 9.95 18.87
C ILE A 299 -9.71 9.80 19.85
N PHE A 300 -10.73 10.63 19.68
CA PHE A 300 -11.93 10.65 20.48
C PHE A 300 -13.09 10.12 19.65
N LEU A 301 -13.85 9.20 20.23
CA LEU A 301 -15.06 8.70 19.64
C LEU A 301 -16.21 8.81 20.64
N HIS A 302 -17.15 9.70 20.32
CA HIS A 302 -18.26 10.06 21.20
C HIS A 302 -19.48 9.21 20.87
N GLY A 303 -20.01 8.55 21.90
CA GLY A 303 -21.21 7.74 21.82
C GLY A 303 -22.37 8.39 22.54
N ILE A 304 -23.43 7.63 22.78
CA ILE A 304 -24.59 8.14 23.49
C ILE A 304 -24.27 8.30 24.97
N HIS A 305 -23.56 7.33 25.55
CA HIS A 305 -23.32 7.27 27.00
C HIS A 305 -21.83 7.25 27.36
N SER A 306 -20.94 7.01 26.41
CA SER A 306 -19.50 7.00 26.66
C SER A 306 -18.67 7.62 25.55
N VAL A 307 -17.50 8.13 25.91
CA VAL A 307 -16.42 8.50 24.99
C VAL A 307 -15.33 7.45 25.09
N CYS A 308 -14.92 6.91 23.95
CA CYS A 308 -13.68 6.14 23.86
C CYS A 308 -12.55 7.05 23.38
N ILE A 309 -11.41 6.99 24.06
CA ILE A 309 -10.22 7.78 23.75
C ILE A 309 -9.06 6.82 23.49
N LEU A 310 -8.52 6.83 22.28
CA LEU A 310 -7.35 6.04 21.89
C LEU A 310 -6.14 6.97 21.75
N ILE A 311 -5.09 6.67 22.50
CA ILE A 311 -3.80 7.34 22.43
C ILE A 311 -2.85 6.44 21.63
N ALA A 312 -2.24 6.99 20.58
CA ALA A 312 -1.33 6.25 19.70
C ALA A 312 -0.17 7.11 19.16
N ASP A 313 0.84 6.43 18.63
CA ASP A 313 1.99 7.01 17.92
C ASP A 313 1.68 7.20 16.44
N GLY A 314 1.36 8.44 16.08
CA GLY A 314 1.04 8.87 14.72
C GLY A 314 -0.37 8.48 14.25
N PRO A 315 -0.85 9.07 13.16
CA PRO A 315 -2.16 8.76 12.61
C PRO A 315 -2.19 7.39 11.93
N SER A 316 -3.36 6.74 11.98
CA SER A 316 -3.68 5.56 11.16
C SER A 316 -5.19 5.50 10.96
N ASP A 317 -5.64 5.30 9.72
CA ASP A 317 -7.06 5.11 9.43
C ASP A 317 -7.59 3.86 10.15
N GLU A 318 -6.74 2.83 10.34
CA GLU A 318 -7.11 1.57 11.01
C GLU A 318 -7.49 1.82 12.48
N PHE A 319 -6.83 2.76 13.17
CA PHE A 319 -7.19 3.13 14.55
C PHE A 319 -8.61 3.61 14.67
N ARG A 320 -9.01 4.57 13.83
CA ARG A 320 -10.35 5.13 13.84
C ARG A 320 -11.39 4.05 13.57
N TYR A 321 -11.12 3.20 12.59
CA TYR A 321 -12.00 2.10 12.24
C TYR A 321 -12.16 1.07 13.37
N ARG A 322 -11.06 0.60 13.98
CA ARG A 322 -11.11 -0.36 15.10
C ARG A 322 -11.77 0.25 16.33
N LEU A 323 -11.46 1.51 16.63
CA LEU A 323 -12.09 2.25 17.72
C LEU A 323 -13.60 2.39 17.52
N GLU A 324 -14.06 2.67 16.30
CA GLU A 324 -15.47 2.76 15.93
C GLU A 324 -16.21 1.44 16.16
N MET A 325 -15.67 0.35 15.63
CA MET A 325 -16.27 -0.97 15.80
C MET A 325 -16.27 -1.41 17.27
N PHE A 326 -15.16 -1.17 17.98
CA PHE A 326 -15.04 -1.48 19.40
C PHE A 326 -16.06 -0.72 20.24
N HIS A 327 -16.13 0.61 20.08
CA HIS A 327 -16.99 1.47 20.90
C HIS A 327 -18.46 1.21 20.65
N LEU A 328 -18.87 0.98 19.40
CA LEU A 328 -20.23 0.56 19.08
C LEU A 328 -20.58 -0.76 19.78
N SER A 329 -19.68 -1.73 19.79
CA SER A 329 -19.88 -3.00 20.49
C SER A 329 -19.90 -2.83 22.02
N PHE A 330 -19.04 -1.98 22.57
CA PHE A 330 -19.02 -1.62 23.98
C PHE A 330 -20.33 -0.98 24.44
N GLU A 331 -20.81 0.06 23.74
CA GLU A 331 -22.07 0.73 24.11
C GLU A 331 -23.27 -0.22 24.00
N ASN A 332 -23.29 -1.07 22.98
CA ASN A 332 -24.36 -2.05 22.83
C ASN A 332 -24.35 -3.10 23.94
N GLN A 333 -23.17 -3.59 24.33
CA GLN A 333 -23.01 -4.60 25.38
C GLN A 333 -23.38 -4.05 26.76
N TYR A 334 -23.00 -2.80 27.06
CA TYR A 334 -23.17 -2.19 28.38
C TYR A 334 -24.29 -1.15 28.46
N LYS A 335 -25.18 -1.09 27.47
CA LYS A 335 -26.23 -0.06 27.36
C LYS A 335 -27.03 0.16 28.63
N ALA A 336 -27.43 -0.92 29.31
CA ALA A 336 -28.25 -0.83 30.52
C ALA A 336 -27.48 -0.24 31.71
N GLN A 337 -26.20 -0.62 31.85
CA GLN A 337 -25.29 -0.17 32.90
C GLN A 337 -24.85 1.28 32.66
N LEU A 338 -24.61 1.65 31.40
CA LEU A 338 -24.26 3.01 31.00
C LEU A 338 -25.42 3.97 31.21
N SER A 339 -26.64 3.62 30.76
CA SER A 339 -27.82 4.48 30.93
C SER A 339 -28.29 4.65 32.38
N ASN A 340 -27.95 3.71 33.26
CA ASN A 340 -28.28 3.78 34.69
C ASN A 340 -27.00 3.76 35.54
N PHE A 341 -25.97 4.49 35.10
CA PHE A 341 -24.66 4.44 35.74
C PHE A 341 -24.73 4.93 37.19
N THR A 342 -24.44 4.04 38.14
CA THR A 342 -24.47 4.30 39.59
C THR A 342 -23.11 4.70 40.17
N GLY A 343 -22.07 4.78 39.34
CA GLY A 343 -20.69 4.93 39.78
C GLY A 343 -19.92 3.61 39.91
N GLU A 344 -20.60 2.45 39.80
CA GLU A 344 -19.93 1.16 39.89
C GLU A 344 -19.23 0.78 38.57
N ILE A 345 -17.90 0.65 38.59
CA ILE A 345 -17.09 0.32 37.41
C ILE A 345 -16.88 -1.19 37.17
N THR A 346 -17.18 -2.03 38.18
CA THR A 346 -16.99 -3.48 38.13
C THR A 346 -17.55 -4.15 36.87
N PRO A 347 -18.75 -3.79 36.37
CA PRO A 347 -19.32 -4.41 35.16
C PRO A 347 -18.44 -4.27 33.92
N PHE A 348 -17.66 -3.18 33.83
CA PHE A 348 -16.85 -2.87 32.65
C PHE A 348 -15.51 -3.61 32.64
N LEU A 349 -15.14 -4.36 33.70
CA LEU A 349 -13.88 -5.12 33.72
C LEU A 349 -13.82 -6.22 32.64
N ALA A 350 -14.98 -6.75 32.21
CA ALA A 350 -15.06 -7.73 31.14
C ALA A 350 -14.79 -7.14 29.73
N THR A 351 -14.61 -5.82 29.62
CA THR A 351 -14.27 -5.13 28.36
C THR A 351 -12.95 -5.60 27.76
N GLN A 352 -12.05 -6.18 28.56
CA GLN A 352 -10.80 -6.75 28.07
C GLN A 352 -11.02 -7.77 26.94
N ALA A 353 -12.09 -8.57 26.99
CA ALA A 353 -12.42 -9.53 25.93
C ALA A 353 -12.77 -8.82 24.60
N LEU A 354 -13.54 -7.72 24.67
CA LEU A 354 -13.83 -6.90 23.49
C LEU A 354 -12.57 -6.27 22.91
N ILE A 355 -11.65 -5.79 23.76
CA ILE A 355 -10.39 -5.22 23.28
C ILE A 355 -9.58 -6.27 22.51
N GLN A 356 -9.50 -7.50 23.03
CA GLN A 356 -8.82 -8.58 22.34
C GLN A 356 -9.44 -8.90 20.98
N GLU A 357 -10.77 -8.89 20.89
CA GLU A 357 -11.50 -9.12 19.65
C GLU A 357 -11.19 -8.06 18.57
N TYR A 358 -11.20 -6.78 18.94
CA TYR A 358 -11.05 -5.68 17.97
C TYR A 358 -9.62 -5.23 17.72
N PHE A 359 -8.70 -5.43 18.67
CA PHE A 359 -7.34 -4.85 18.58
C PHE A 359 -6.20 -5.88 18.53
N THR A 360 -6.46 -7.19 18.61
CA THR A 360 -5.41 -8.23 18.67
C THR A 360 -5.40 -9.18 17.46
N HIS A 361 -6.20 -8.90 16.42
CA HIS A 361 -6.38 -9.77 15.24
C HIS A 361 -6.17 -9.09 13.89
#